data_AF-A0A8S3XH67-F1
#
_entry.id   AF-A0A8S3XH67-F1
#
_cell.length_a   1.000
_cell.length_b   1.000
_cell.length_c   1.000
_cell.angle_alpha   90.00
_cell.angle_beta   90.00
_cell.angle_gamma   90.00
#
_symmetry.space_group_name_H-M   'P 1'
#
loop_
_entity.id
_entity.type
_entity.pdbx_description
1 polymer ?
#
loop_
_entity_poly.entity_id
_entity_poly.type
_entity_poly.pdbx_seq_one_letter_code
_entity_poly.pdbx_strand_id
1 'polypeptide(L)'
;METRSTPLENRPRLPRIALSKRNRAVVRALNPMLVSYLEASRDLCDTDSILFGPALAVCRIIGAKVSTTGPATGQSSAISAWRKRIEERIAKARALIGRLIYFRSGNNNQLVRTVRMAFAFDKLSFVPAGYNAKTDGAHR
;
A
#
# COMPACT_ATOMS: atom_id res chain seq x y z
N MET A 1 5.68 -16.99 -20.17
CA MET A 1 6.56 -16.19 -19.29
C MET A 1 6.69 -14.73 -19.77
N GLU A 2 5.94 -14.28 -20.78
CA GLU A 2 6.14 -12.96 -21.42
C GLU A 2 5.59 -11.72 -20.69
N THR A 3 4.87 -11.82 -19.56
CA THR A 3 4.26 -10.64 -18.92
C THR A 3 5.22 -9.82 -18.07
N ARG A 4 6.44 -10.31 -17.80
CA ARG A 4 7.47 -9.57 -17.06
C ARG A 4 8.12 -8.46 -17.89
N SER A 5 8.06 -8.57 -19.21
CA SER A 5 8.78 -7.70 -20.14
C SER A 5 7.93 -6.61 -20.78
N THR A 6 6.61 -6.57 -20.52
CA THR A 6 5.76 -5.51 -21.06
C THR A 6 5.80 -4.28 -20.14
N PRO A 7 6.21 -3.11 -20.67
CA PRO A 7 6.10 -1.85 -19.94
C PRO A 7 4.68 -1.66 -19.42
N LEU A 8 4.55 -1.14 -18.19
CA LEU A 8 3.26 -0.88 -17.54
C LEU A 8 2.28 -0.11 -18.43
N GLU A 9 2.81 0.77 -19.27
CA GLU A 9 2.10 1.63 -20.22
C GLU A 9 1.44 0.85 -21.37
N ASN A 10 1.97 -0.32 -21.71
CA ASN A 10 1.49 -1.18 -22.80
C ASN A 10 0.62 -2.34 -22.31
N ARG A 11 0.28 -2.37 -21.01
CA ARG A 11 -0.52 -3.45 -20.44
C ARG A 11 -2.00 -3.28 -20.80
N PRO A 12 -2.67 -4.36 -21.27
CA PRO A 12 -4.11 -4.30 -21.52
C PRO A 12 -4.88 -4.06 -20.22
N ARG A 13 -6.01 -3.35 -20.31
CA ARG A 13 -6.87 -3.11 -19.15
C ARG A 13 -7.59 -4.38 -18.73
N LEU A 14 -7.42 -4.74 -17.47
CA LEU A 14 -8.15 -5.84 -16.85
C LEU A 14 -9.54 -5.35 -16.43
N PRO A 15 -10.62 -6.03 -16.86
CA PRO A 15 -11.97 -5.69 -16.44
C PRO A 15 -12.15 -5.98 -14.94
N ARG A 16 -13.08 -5.25 -14.32
CA ARG A 16 -13.47 -5.55 -12.94
C ARG A 16 -14.28 -6.85 -12.93
N ILE A 17 -13.80 -7.84 -12.19
CA ILE A 17 -14.40 -9.17 -12.10
C ILE A 17 -15.36 -9.24 -10.90
N ALA A 18 -16.55 -9.80 -11.10
CA ALA A 18 -17.46 -10.11 -10.00
C ALA A 18 -16.94 -11.28 -9.14
N LEU A 19 -16.99 -11.17 -7.81
CA LEU A 19 -16.49 -12.20 -6.88
C LEU A 19 -17.49 -13.33 -6.64
N SER A 20 -18.01 -13.93 -7.72
CA SER A 20 -18.85 -15.14 -7.67
C SER A 20 -18.07 -16.33 -7.08
N LYS A 21 -18.77 -17.36 -6.59
CA LYS A 21 -18.14 -18.58 -6.02
C LYS A 21 -17.13 -19.20 -6.98
N ARG A 22 -17.48 -19.27 -8.27
CA ARG A 22 -16.60 -19.75 -9.36
C ARG A 22 -15.35 -18.89 -9.51
N ASN A 23 -15.49 -17.57 -9.62
CA ASN A 23 -14.34 -16.68 -9.82
C ASN A 23 -13.41 -16.69 -8.60
N ARG A 24 -13.99 -16.79 -7.40
CA ARG A 24 -13.24 -16.93 -6.14
C ARG A 24 -12.44 -18.23 -6.09
N ALA A 25 -12.98 -19.33 -6.61
CA ALA A 25 -12.27 -20.60 -6.69
C ALA A 25 -11.05 -20.51 -7.61
N VAL A 26 -11.18 -19.86 -8.78
CA VAL A 26 -10.07 -19.64 -9.72
C VAL A 26 -8.97 -18.80 -9.08
N VAL A 27 -9.33 -17.68 -8.42
CA VAL A 27 -8.36 -16.83 -7.71
C VAL A 27 -7.66 -17.63 -6.61
N ARG A 28 -8.41 -18.41 -5.82
CA ARG A 28 -7.85 -19.23 -4.75
C ARG A 28 -6.89 -20.31 -5.28
N ALA A 29 -7.15 -20.88 -6.46
CA ALA A 29 -6.27 -21.87 -7.07
C ALA A 29 -4.94 -21.25 -7.53
N LEU A 30 -4.95 -20.00 -8.00
CA LEU A 30 -3.75 -19.30 -8.45
C LEU A 30 -2.95 -18.65 -7.32
N ASN A 31 -3.58 -18.33 -6.20
CA ASN A 31 -2.94 -17.60 -5.09
C ASN A 31 -1.71 -18.31 -4.49
N PRO A 32 -1.67 -19.64 -4.29
CA PRO A 32 -0.48 -20.33 -3.78
C PRO A 32 0.73 -20.20 -4.71
N MET A 33 0.50 -20.15 -6.02
CA MET A 33 1.58 -20.01 -7.01
C MET A 33 2.24 -18.64 -6.97
N LEU A 34 1.55 -17.63 -6.44
CA LEU A 34 2.06 -16.25 -6.35
C LEU A 34 3.06 -16.06 -5.21
N VAL A 35 2.97 -16.87 -4.14
CA VAL A 35 3.71 -16.64 -2.90
C VAL A 35 5.21 -16.60 -3.15
N SER A 36 5.74 -17.60 -3.86
CA SER A 36 7.17 -17.69 -4.18
C SER A 36 7.67 -16.55 -5.07
N TYR A 37 6.84 -16.04 -5.99
CA TYR A 37 7.22 -14.88 -6.81
C TYR A 37 7.20 -13.58 -6.01
N LEU A 38 6.26 -13.43 -5.08
CA LEU A 38 6.15 -12.25 -4.22
C LEU A 38 7.31 -12.18 -3.21
N GLU A 39 7.79 -13.31 -2.70
CA GLU A 39 8.98 -13.36 -1.84
C GLU A 39 10.25 -12.91 -2.57
N ALA A 40 10.35 -13.19 -3.87
CA ALA A 40 11.47 -12.76 -4.71
C ALA A 40 11.33 -11.31 -5.25
N SER A 41 10.24 -10.62 -4.90
CA SER A 41 9.94 -9.27 -5.39
C SER A 41 10.89 -8.24 -4.77
N ARG A 42 11.47 -7.37 -5.61
CA ARG A 42 12.45 -6.36 -5.16
C ARG A 42 11.83 -5.04 -4.76
N ASP A 43 10.74 -4.66 -5.42
CA ASP A 43 10.08 -3.38 -5.23
C ASP A 43 8.60 -3.43 -5.60
N LEU A 44 7.90 -2.29 -5.43
CA LEU A 44 6.47 -2.18 -5.72
C LEU A 44 6.14 -2.29 -7.22
N CYS A 45 7.09 -1.96 -8.09
CA CYS A 45 6.93 -2.06 -9.55
C CYS A 45 7.04 -3.52 -10.02
N ASP A 46 8.01 -4.26 -9.50
CA ASP A 46 8.17 -5.70 -9.71
C ASP A 46 6.96 -6.45 -9.15
N THR A 47 6.50 -6.08 -7.95
CA THR A 47 5.27 -6.62 -7.36
C THR A 47 4.05 -6.40 -8.26
N ASP A 48 3.89 -5.20 -8.84
CA ASP A 48 2.78 -4.92 -9.76
C ASP A 48 2.85 -5.76 -11.03
N SER A 49 4.06 -6.01 -11.53
CA SER A 49 4.32 -6.89 -12.66
C SER A 49 4.01 -8.36 -12.36
N ILE A 50 4.40 -8.83 -11.18
CA ILE A 50 4.12 -10.18 -10.68
C ILE A 50 2.61 -10.40 -10.53
N LEU A 51 1.88 -9.41 -10.00
CA LEU A 51 0.43 -9.51 -9.81
C LEU A 51 -0.37 -9.42 -11.12
N PHE A 52 0.15 -8.72 -12.13
CA PHE A 52 -0.53 -8.53 -13.40
C PHE A 52 -0.74 -9.84 -14.17
N GLY A 53 0.29 -10.70 -14.24
CA GLY A 53 0.21 -11.97 -14.98
C GLY A 53 -0.93 -12.89 -14.53
N PRO A 54 -1.02 -13.24 -13.23
CA PRO A 54 -2.13 -14.03 -12.68
C PRO A 54 -3.47 -13.33 -12.84
N ALA A 55 -3.55 -12.01 -12.68
CA ALA A 55 -4.80 -11.29 -12.87
C ALA A 55 -5.30 -11.38 -14.32
N LEU A 56 -4.38 -11.29 -15.30
CA LEU A 56 -4.68 -11.56 -16.71
C LEU A 56 -5.10 -13.01 -16.95
N ALA A 57 -4.43 -13.97 -16.31
CA ALA A 57 -4.78 -15.39 -16.38
C ALA A 57 -6.20 -15.65 -15.84
N VAL A 58 -6.55 -15.09 -14.68
CA VAL A 58 -7.91 -15.15 -14.12
C VAL A 58 -8.91 -14.60 -15.12
N CYS A 59 -8.66 -13.42 -15.70
CA CYS A 59 -9.55 -12.82 -16.69
C CYS A 59 -9.78 -13.74 -17.90
N ARG A 60 -8.72 -14.41 -18.38
CA ARG A 60 -8.82 -15.38 -19.48
C ARG A 60 -9.60 -16.63 -19.09
N ILE A 61 -9.32 -17.21 -17.92
CA ILE A 61 -9.97 -18.45 -17.44
C ILE A 61 -11.48 -18.26 -17.25
N ILE A 62 -11.91 -17.09 -16.78
CA ILE A 62 -13.33 -16.79 -16.56
C ILE A 62 -14.04 -16.25 -17.81
N GLY A 63 -13.31 -16.10 -18.93
CA GLY A 63 -13.85 -15.55 -20.19
C GLY A 63 -14.17 -14.05 -20.13
N ALA A 64 -13.52 -13.29 -19.25
CA ALA A 64 -13.72 -11.84 -19.19
C ALA A 64 -13.06 -11.15 -20.39
N LYS A 65 -13.77 -10.22 -21.03
CA LYS A 65 -13.25 -9.42 -22.15
C LYS A 65 -12.13 -8.50 -21.65
N VAL A 66 -10.89 -8.82 -22.00
CA VAL A 66 -9.72 -7.97 -21.77
C VAL A 66 -9.59 -7.06 -22.99
N SER A 67 -9.59 -5.75 -22.78
CA SER A 67 -9.40 -4.79 -23.87
C SER A 67 -7.95 -4.84 -24.33
N THR A 68 -7.75 -5.12 -25.62
CA THR A 68 -6.42 -5.18 -26.28
C THR A 68 -5.90 -3.80 -26.66
N THR A 69 -6.75 -2.78 -26.70
CA THR A 69 -6.35 -1.41 -26.95
C THR A 69 -5.64 -0.87 -25.70
N GLY A 70 -4.42 -0.35 -25.90
CA GLY A 70 -3.66 0.35 -24.86
C GLY A 70 -4.46 1.49 -24.22
N PRO A 71 -3.91 2.17 -23.19
CA PRO A 71 -4.65 3.19 -22.45
C PRO A 71 -5.28 4.18 -23.43
N ALA A 72 -6.62 4.28 -23.41
CA ALA A 72 -7.34 5.30 -24.16
C ALA A 72 -6.68 6.65 -23.86
N THR A 73 -6.30 7.35 -24.93
CA THR A 73 -5.71 8.68 -24.91
C THR A 73 -6.41 9.54 -23.84
N GLY A 74 -5.67 9.92 -22.79
CA GLY A 74 -6.16 10.86 -21.77
C GLY A 74 -6.17 10.42 -20.31
N GLN A 75 -5.75 9.19 -19.95
CA GLN A 75 -5.63 8.81 -18.52
C GLN A 75 -4.18 8.55 -18.11
N SER A 76 -3.54 9.61 -17.60
CA SER A 76 -2.25 9.55 -16.91
C SER A 76 -2.39 8.74 -15.62
N SER A 77 -1.91 7.49 -15.66
CA SER A 77 -1.22 6.81 -14.56
C SER A 77 -1.18 5.31 -14.86
N ALA A 78 -0.03 4.86 -15.37
CA ALA A 78 0.36 3.45 -15.46
C ALA A 78 0.51 2.76 -14.08
N ILE A 79 0.24 3.48 -12.98
CA ILE A 79 0.39 3.01 -11.60
C ILE A 79 -0.96 2.53 -11.06
N SER A 80 -1.00 1.30 -10.57
CA SER A 80 -2.17 0.67 -9.95
C SER A 80 -2.58 1.37 -8.63
N ALA A 81 -3.88 1.35 -8.33
CA ALA A 81 -4.43 2.03 -7.16
C ALA A 81 -3.87 1.49 -5.83
N TRP A 82 -3.56 0.20 -5.75
CA TRP A 82 -2.98 -0.40 -4.54
C TRP A 82 -1.55 0.09 -4.31
N ARG A 83 -0.75 0.21 -5.39
CA ARG A 83 0.62 0.71 -5.34
C ARG A 83 0.65 2.15 -4.84
N LYS A 84 -0.22 3.03 -5.38
CA LYS A 84 -0.36 4.42 -4.90
C LYS A 84 -0.62 4.50 -3.39
N ARG A 85 -1.56 3.69 -2.89
CA ARG A 85 -1.89 3.66 -1.45
C ARG A 85 -0.72 3.24 -0.58
N ILE A 86 0.10 2.29 -1.03
CA ILE A 86 1.30 1.86 -0.30
C ILE A 86 2.36 2.95 -0.34
N GLU A 87 2.63 3.53 -1.51
CA GLU A 87 3.58 4.65 -1.66
C GLU A 87 3.19 5.83 -0.76
N GLU A 88 1.91 6.20 -0.71
CA GLU A 88 1.39 7.23 0.20
C GLU A 88 1.61 6.89 1.68
N ARG A 89 1.39 5.63 2.08
CA ARG A 89 1.64 5.19 3.46
C ARG A 89 3.12 5.25 3.81
N ILE A 90 4.00 4.84 2.90
CA ILE A 90 5.46 4.95 3.06
C ILE A 90 5.86 6.41 3.20
N ALA A 91 5.33 7.30 2.36
CA ALA A 91 5.61 8.74 2.43
C ALA A 91 5.17 9.33 3.78
N LYS A 92 3.96 8.99 4.25
CA LYS A 92 3.47 9.39 5.57
C LYS A 92 4.36 8.89 6.71
N ALA A 93 4.81 7.64 6.65
CA ALA A 93 5.72 7.08 7.65
C ALA A 93 7.08 7.81 7.66
N ARG A 94 7.66 8.08 6.49
CA ARG A 94 8.91 8.86 6.37
C ARG A 94 8.77 10.26 6.95
N ALA A 95 7.65 10.93 6.68
CA ALA A 95 7.35 12.25 7.25
C ALA A 95 7.24 12.21 8.77
N LEU A 96 6.61 11.16 9.33
CA LEU A 96 6.53 10.97 10.78
C LEU A 96 7.91 10.72 11.40
N ILE A 97 8.74 9.86 10.79
CA ILE A 97 10.12 9.62 11.24
C ILE A 97 10.92 10.94 11.25
N GLY A 98 10.84 11.74 10.19
CA GLY A 98 11.52 13.04 10.13
C GLY A 98 11.08 13.98 11.25
N ARG A 99 9.77 14.05 11.54
CA ARG A 99 9.23 14.81 12.67
C ARG A 99 9.73 14.31 14.02
N LEU A 100 9.85 13.01 14.20
CA LEU A 100 10.38 12.41 15.44
C LEU A 100 11.87 12.68 15.64
N ILE A 101 12.67 12.60 14.57
CA ILE A 101 14.09 12.98 14.60
C ILE A 101 14.24 14.46 14.97
N TYR A 102 13.44 15.33 14.34
CA TYR A 102 13.44 16.77 14.64
C TYR A 102 12.97 17.08 16.07
N PHE A 103 11.96 16.37 16.57
CA PHE A 103 11.53 16.45 17.97
C PHE A 103 12.65 16.02 18.93
N ARG A 104 13.35 14.92 18.64
CA ARG A 104 14.49 14.44 19.42
C ARG A 104 15.63 15.46 19.49
N SER A 105 15.85 16.26 18.45
CA SER A 105 16.84 17.34 18.44
C SER A 105 16.47 18.58 19.29
N GLY A 106 15.37 18.52 20.07
CA GLY A 106 15.06 19.51 21.10
C GLY A 106 14.23 20.71 20.66
N ASN A 107 13.72 20.72 19.42
CA ASN A 107 12.91 21.83 18.92
C ASN A 107 11.40 21.54 18.96
N ASN A 108 10.74 22.26 19.88
CA ASN A 108 9.32 22.67 19.91
C ASN A 108 8.23 21.70 20.40
N ASN A 109 7.51 22.20 21.41
CA ASN A 109 6.27 21.69 22.01
C ASN A 109 5.11 21.48 21.01
N GLN A 110 5.14 22.11 19.84
CA GLN A 110 4.12 21.97 18.79
C GLN A 110 4.09 20.57 18.15
N LEU A 111 5.21 19.86 18.11
CA LEU A 111 5.31 18.51 17.54
C LEU A 111 4.78 17.42 18.49
N VAL A 112 4.71 17.70 19.80
CA VAL A 112 4.19 16.75 20.81
C VAL A 112 2.75 16.34 20.49
N ARG A 113 1.91 17.28 20.04
CA ARG A 113 0.50 17.00 19.70
C ARG A 113 0.37 16.13 18.45
N THR A 114 1.22 16.36 17.45
CA THR A 114 1.25 15.59 16.20
C THR A 114 1.79 14.18 16.43
N VAL A 115 2.84 14.04 17.24
CA VAL A 115 3.39 12.75 17.65
C VAL A 115 2.37 11.98 18.49
N ARG A 116 1.75 12.60 19.51
CA ARG A 116 0.68 11.97 20.30
C ARG A 116 -0.50 11.53 19.44
N MET A 117 -0.97 12.34 18.49
CA MET A 117 -2.06 11.95 17.58
C MET A 117 -1.67 10.82 16.63
N ALA A 118 -0.41 10.76 16.20
CA ALA A 118 0.08 9.68 15.34
C ALA A 118 0.15 8.34 16.09
N PHE A 119 0.46 8.36 17.38
CA PHE A 119 0.52 7.16 18.23
C PHE A 119 -0.77 6.88 19.02
N ALA A 120 -1.75 7.79 19.04
CA ALA A 120 -3.03 7.58 19.73
C ALA A 120 -3.87 6.43 19.15
N PHE A 121 -3.58 6.01 17.91
CA PHE A 121 -4.24 4.88 17.26
C PHE A 121 -3.56 3.54 17.51
N ASP A 122 -2.34 3.54 18.05
CA ASP A 122 -1.67 2.32 18.49
C ASP A 122 -1.92 2.14 19.99
N LYS A 123 -2.49 0.99 20.38
CA LYS A 123 -2.57 0.55 21.79
C LYS A 123 -1.18 0.19 22.35
N LEU A 124 -0.14 0.93 21.98
CA LEU A 124 1.15 0.90 22.63
C LEU A 124 1.25 2.18 23.45
N SER A 125 1.06 2.01 24.75
CA SER A 125 1.27 3.02 25.78
C SER A 125 2.71 3.55 25.72
N PHE A 126 2.99 4.51 24.84
CA PHE A 126 4.21 5.31 24.91
C PHE A 126 3.95 6.44 25.90
N VAL A 127 4.17 6.15 27.18
CA VAL A 127 4.41 7.18 28.19
C VAL A 127 5.93 7.39 28.22
N PRO A 128 6.46 8.51 27.70
CA PRO A 128 7.86 8.81 27.89
C PRO A 128 8.10 9.04 29.38
N ALA A 129 8.92 8.18 30.00
CA ALA A 129 9.43 8.36 31.34
C ALA A 129 10.13 9.72 31.42
N GLY A 130 9.49 10.69 32.05
CA GLY A 130 10.01 12.06 32.18
C GLY A 130 8.97 13.17 32.09
N TYR A 131 7.77 12.93 31.53
CA TYR A 131 6.67 13.90 31.60
C TYR A 131 5.78 13.62 32.83
N ASN A 132 6.25 14.03 34.01
CA ASN A 132 5.37 14.24 35.15
C ASN A 132 4.47 15.44 34.82
N ALA A 133 3.24 15.16 34.40
CA ALA A 133 2.19 16.16 34.47
C ALA A 133 2.08 16.57 35.94
N LYS A 134 2.55 17.78 36.27
CA LYS A 134 2.22 18.42 37.54
C LYS A 134 0.69 18.43 37.62
N THR A 135 0.15 17.59 38.48
CA THR A 135 -1.20 17.75 38.98
C THR A 135 -1.15 18.97 39.89
N ASP A 136 -1.55 20.13 39.37
CA ASP A 136 -1.89 21.26 40.22
C ASP A 136 -3.08 20.82 41.09
N GLY A 137 -2.76 20.49 42.34
CA GLY A 137 -3.72 20.31 43.39
C GLY A 137 -4.33 21.66 43.73
N ALA A 138 -5.60 21.82 43.44
CA ALA A 138 -6.44 22.81 44.07
C ALA A 138 -6.49 22.51 45.58
N HIS A 139 -5.80 23.31 46.38
CA HIS A 139 -6.08 23.51 47.80
C HIS A 139 -5.44 24.82 48.28
N ARG A 140 -6.22 25.90 48.25
CA ARG A 140 -6.63 26.69 49.42
C ARG A 140 -7.55 27.82 48.97
#